data_AF-A0A6G1KBR3-F1
#
_entry.id   AF-A0A6G1KBR3-F1
#
_cell.length_a   1.000
_cell.length_b   1.000
_cell.length_c   1.000
_cell.angle_alpha   90.00
_cell.angle_beta   90.00
_cell.angle_gamma   90.00
#
_symmetry.space_group_name_H-M   'P 1'
#
loop_
_entity.id
_entity.type
_entity.pdbx_description
1 polymer ?
#
loop_
_entity_poly.entity_id
_entity_poly.type
_entity_poly.pdbx_seq_one_letter_code
_entity_poly.pdbx_strand_id
1 'polypeptide(L)'
;MNDQQFQQLMTAIRGSVTEVHALQTNILTHLSAMEKDIKDIKAELRVVHANTFTHPVLVPAPAHPGHMYAPGPVQFPRAVLPDFGEYDHTQRYWNSAAPHLIFNHLYPQVDGARAYSGTLTKINQERLPWVLENIAFKRQQIKGKTRVVEFCVCGKPKGLVDCFRDRHFEFCWTHGEQFQAGSTGCTLQGIHADLPCAPVHWETMTDSEWGEVVFAARCNGLGLSGISDLDRVLFPKPS
;
A
#
# COMPACT_ATOMS: atom_id res chain seq x y z
N MET A 1 -48.52 -35.77 -6.66
CA MET A 1 -47.70 -35.87 -5.44
C MET A 1 -48.57 -36.47 -4.35
N ASN A 2 -48.13 -37.54 -3.69
CA ASN A 2 -48.93 -38.16 -2.62
C ASN A 2 -48.67 -37.49 -1.26
N ASP A 3 -49.54 -37.73 -0.29
CA ASP A 3 -49.45 -37.10 1.04
C ASP A 3 -48.10 -37.36 1.72
N GLN A 4 -47.51 -38.54 1.50
CA GLN A 4 -46.21 -38.90 2.05
C GLN A 4 -45.08 -38.01 1.48
N GLN A 5 -45.07 -37.77 0.17
CA GLN A 5 -44.13 -36.87 -0.50
C GLN A 5 -44.30 -35.42 -0.02
N PHE A 6 -45.55 -34.99 0.19
CA PHE A 6 -45.82 -33.65 0.71
C PHE A 6 -45.29 -33.47 2.15
N GLN A 7 -45.51 -34.45 3.03
CA GLN A 7 -45.00 -34.41 4.41
C GLN A 7 -43.46 -34.44 4.46
N GLN A 8 -42.82 -35.22 3.59
CA GLN A 8 -41.36 -35.22 3.45
C GLN A 8 -40.83 -33.86 3.01
N LEU A 9 -41.47 -33.23 2.01
CA LEU A 9 -41.10 -31.91 1.53
C LEU A 9 -41.24 -30.85 2.63
N MET A 10 -42.36 -30.84 3.36
CA MET A 10 -42.58 -29.88 4.46
C MET A 10 -41.57 -30.08 5.61
N THR A 11 -41.15 -31.32 5.87
CA THR A 11 -40.11 -31.62 6.85
C THR A 11 -38.74 -31.11 6.41
N ALA A 12 -38.39 -31.32 5.14
CA ALA A 12 -37.15 -30.81 4.56
C ALA A 12 -37.11 -29.26 4.59
N ILE A 13 -38.20 -28.61 4.22
CA ILE A 13 -38.31 -27.13 4.26
C ILE A 13 -38.11 -26.61 5.69
N ARG A 14 -38.74 -27.24 6.70
CA ARG A 14 -38.54 -26.84 8.11
C ARG A 14 -37.09 -27.04 8.56
N GLY A 15 -36.45 -28.12 8.11
CA GLY A 15 -35.03 -28.37 8.34
C GLY A 15 -34.17 -27.24 7.79
N SER A 16 -34.33 -26.91 6.51
CA SER A 16 -33.59 -25.81 5.87
C SER A 16 -33.83 -24.45 6.53
N VAL A 17 -35.06 -24.14 6.94
CA VAL A 17 -35.36 -22.88 7.66
C VAL A 17 -34.61 -22.82 9.00
N THR A 18 -34.51 -23.94 9.71
CA THR A 18 -33.77 -24.03 10.97
C THR A 18 -32.27 -23.83 10.76
N GLU A 19 -31.70 -24.43 9.72
CA GLU A 19 -30.30 -24.25 9.34
C GLU A 19 -29.98 -22.80 8.95
N VAL A 20 -30.87 -22.15 8.19
CA VAL A 20 -30.73 -20.73 7.83
C VAL A 20 -30.76 -19.84 9.08
N HIS A 21 -31.66 -20.11 10.03
CA HIS A 21 -31.69 -19.37 11.29
C HIS A 21 -30.44 -19.57 12.14
N ALA A 22 -29.90 -20.80 12.19
CA ALA A 22 -28.65 -21.08 12.88
C ALA A 22 -27.47 -20.32 12.24
N LEU A 23 -27.40 -20.31 10.91
CA LEU A 23 -26.38 -19.56 10.16
C LEU A 23 -26.50 -18.06 10.42
N GLN A 24 -27.70 -17.51 10.38
CA GLN A 24 -27.94 -16.09 10.67
C GLN A 24 -27.48 -15.71 12.07
N THR A 25 -27.77 -16.55 13.07
CA THR A 25 -27.35 -16.33 14.47
C THR A 25 -25.83 -16.38 14.60
N ASN A 26 -25.19 -17.31 13.90
CA ASN A 26 -23.74 -17.45 13.89
C ASN A 26 -23.07 -16.20 13.27
N ILE A 27 -23.56 -15.73 12.12
CA ILE A 27 -23.09 -14.51 11.46
C ILE A 27 -23.22 -13.30 12.38
N LEU A 28 -24.38 -13.11 13.02
CA LEU A 28 -24.59 -11.98 13.94
C LEU A 28 -23.64 -12.03 15.14
N THR A 29 -23.38 -13.22 15.67
CA THR A 29 -22.43 -13.42 16.78
C THR A 29 -21.02 -13.03 16.34
N HIS A 30 -20.57 -13.50 15.18
CA HIS A 30 -19.26 -13.13 14.63
C HIS A 30 -19.13 -11.63 14.37
N LEU A 31 -20.14 -10.99 13.76
CA LEU A 31 -20.12 -9.55 13.52
C LEU A 31 -20.03 -8.76 14.83
N SER A 32 -20.76 -9.17 15.86
CA SER A 32 -20.70 -8.52 17.18
C SER A 32 -19.32 -8.65 17.85
N ALA A 33 -18.64 -9.79 17.65
CA ALA A 33 -17.27 -10.00 18.14
C ALA A 33 -16.28 -9.10 17.39
N MET A 34 -16.37 -9.05 16.06
CA MET A 34 -15.52 -8.16 15.24
C MET A 34 -15.72 -6.68 15.58
N GLU A 35 -16.97 -6.25 15.82
CA GLU A 35 -17.24 -4.87 16.25
C GLU A 35 -16.60 -4.52 17.59
N LYS A 36 -16.55 -5.49 18.51
CA LYS A 36 -15.86 -5.33 19.79
C LYS A 36 -14.36 -5.22 19.59
N ASP A 37 -13.75 -6.13 18.82
CA ASP A 37 -12.30 -6.11 18.55
C ASP A 37 -11.87 -4.80 17.89
N ILE A 38 -12.66 -4.28 16.95
CA ILE A 38 -12.41 -2.97 16.32
C ILE A 38 -12.45 -1.83 17.35
N LYS A 39 -13.37 -1.88 18.32
CA LYS A 39 -13.44 -0.86 19.39
C LYS A 39 -12.23 -0.95 20.31
N ASP A 40 -11.80 -2.16 20.66
CA ASP A 40 -10.65 -2.39 21.54
C ASP A 40 -9.36 -1.92 20.86
N ILE A 41 -9.13 -2.29 19.59
CA ILE A 41 -7.99 -1.79 18.79
C ILE A 41 -8.00 -0.26 18.69
N LYS A 42 -9.17 0.35 18.46
CA LYS A 42 -9.28 1.82 18.43
C LYS A 42 -8.95 2.48 19.77
N ALA A 43 -9.27 1.83 20.89
CA ALA A 43 -8.91 2.32 22.21
C ALA A 43 -7.39 2.22 22.45
N GLU A 44 -6.77 1.09 22.10
CA GLU A 44 -5.32 0.90 22.19
C GLU A 44 -4.56 1.93 21.34
N LEU A 45 -5.02 2.19 20.12
CA LEU A 45 -4.39 3.16 19.21
C LEU A 45 -4.42 4.59 19.76
N ARG A 46 -5.45 4.95 20.54
CA ARG A 46 -5.52 6.24 21.24
C ARG A 46 -4.52 6.33 22.39
N VAL A 47 -4.30 5.25 23.12
CA VAL A 47 -3.31 5.18 24.20
C VAL A 47 -1.89 5.29 23.64
N VAL A 48 -1.59 4.57 22.56
CA VAL A 48 -0.29 4.66 21.88
C VAL A 48 -0.05 6.09 21.36
N HIS A 49 -1.05 6.72 20.74
CA HIS A 49 -0.94 8.12 20.32
C HIS A 49 -0.69 9.07 21.50
N ALA A 50 -1.37 8.91 22.63
CA ALA A 50 -1.15 9.75 23.81
C ALA A 50 0.27 9.63 24.36
N ASN A 51 0.86 8.42 24.34
CA ASN A 51 2.20 8.17 24.88
C ASN A 51 3.35 8.52 23.93
N THR A 52 3.10 8.59 22.61
CA THR A 52 4.16 8.85 21.61
C THR A 52 4.44 10.34 21.42
N PHE A 53 3.52 11.23 21.82
CA PHE A 53 3.66 12.69 21.66
C PHE A 53 4.18 13.42 22.90
N THR A 54 4.54 12.73 23.98
CA THR A 54 5.24 13.31 25.13
C THR A 54 6.76 13.12 25.01
N HIS A 55 7.37 13.67 23.96
CA HIS A 55 8.81 13.95 23.98
C HIS A 55 9.03 15.35 24.58
N PRO A 56 9.92 15.50 25.58
CA PRO A 56 10.23 16.81 26.14
C PRO A 56 10.85 17.71 25.08
N VAL A 57 10.31 18.92 24.95
CA VAL A 57 10.84 20.01 24.14
C VAL A 57 12.31 20.19 24.48
N LEU A 58 13.20 19.92 23.51
CA LEU A 58 14.62 20.24 23.61
C LEU A 58 14.76 21.76 23.77
N VAL A 59 15.21 22.16 24.96
CA VAL A 59 15.61 23.53 25.30
C VAL A 59 16.70 23.98 24.31
N PRO A 60 16.61 25.18 23.71
CA PRO A 60 17.66 25.66 22.82
C PRO A 60 18.93 25.98 23.64
N ALA A 61 20.07 25.45 23.17
CA ALA A 61 21.38 25.70 23.77
C ALA A 61 21.77 27.19 23.65
N PRO A 62 22.45 27.78 24.66
CA PRO A 62 22.85 29.18 24.64
C PRO A 62 23.99 29.42 23.64
N ALA A 63 23.91 30.55 22.93
CA ALA A 63 24.90 31.00 21.97
C ALA A 63 26.25 31.31 22.63
N HIS A 64 27.33 30.74 22.09
CA HIS A 64 28.70 31.15 22.42
C HIS A 64 29.10 32.42 21.66
N PRO A 65 29.70 33.43 22.32
CA PRO A 65 30.22 34.61 21.66
C PRO A 65 31.71 34.44 21.31
N GLY A 66 32.07 34.83 20.08
CA GLY A 66 33.43 35.23 19.72
C GLY A 66 34.21 34.22 18.87
N HIS A 67 34.43 34.53 17.59
CA HIS A 67 35.72 35.00 17.11
C HIS A 67 35.62 35.53 15.68
N MET A 68 36.49 36.48 15.40
CA MET A 68 36.47 37.48 14.33
C MET A 68 37.42 37.11 13.16
N TYR A 69 37.13 37.71 11.99
CA TYR A 69 37.96 38.05 10.82
C TYR A 69 38.41 36.98 9.80
N ALA A 70 37.89 37.09 8.56
CA ALA A 70 38.65 37.23 7.31
C ALA A 70 37.71 37.64 6.12
N PRO A 71 38.21 38.27 5.02
CA PRO A 71 37.50 39.31 4.28
C PRO A 71 36.88 38.92 2.92
N GLY A 72 35.82 39.65 2.52
CA GLY A 72 35.58 40.08 1.13
C GLY A 72 34.79 39.16 0.18
N PRO A 73 33.64 39.59 -0.38
CA PRO A 73 32.76 38.76 -1.20
C PRO A 73 33.04 38.86 -2.71
N VAL A 74 32.95 37.74 -3.43
CA VAL A 74 32.68 37.75 -4.88
C VAL A 74 31.17 37.86 -5.05
N GLN A 75 30.70 39.01 -5.53
CA GLN A 75 29.31 39.25 -5.86
C GLN A 75 28.94 38.49 -7.15
N PHE A 76 28.10 37.48 -7.02
CA PHE A 76 27.27 37.00 -8.13
C PHE A 76 25.87 37.64 -7.99
N PRO A 77 25.20 38.02 -9.08
CA PRO A 77 23.86 38.55 -9.02
C PRO A 77 22.92 37.48 -8.48
N ARG A 78 22.45 37.68 -7.25
CA ARG A 78 21.44 36.86 -6.59
C ARG A 78 20.12 37.13 -7.31
N ALA A 79 19.67 36.17 -8.11
CA ALA A 79 18.30 36.15 -8.57
C ALA A 79 17.39 36.18 -7.33
N VAL A 80 16.57 37.22 -7.23
CA VAL A 80 15.52 37.35 -6.22
C VAL A 80 14.49 36.27 -6.53
N LEU A 81 14.55 35.15 -5.79
CA LEU A 81 13.41 34.23 -5.72
C LEU A 81 12.29 34.95 -5.00
N PRO A 82 11.03 34.89 -5.51
CA PRO A 82 9.91 35.45 -4.78
C PRO A 82 9.77 34.73 -3.44
N ASP A 83 9.54 35.55 -2.42
CA ASP A 83 9.23 35.16 -1.07
C ASP A 83 7.93 34.33 -1.08
N PHE A 84 8.08 33.00 -1.09
CA PHE A 84 6.98 32.09 -0.83
C PHE A 84 6.90 31.92 0.68
N GLY A 85 5.93 32.63 1.27
CA GLY A 85 5.63 32.58 2.69
C GLY A 85 5.60 31.15 3.22
N GLU A 86 6.12 31.01 4.43
CA GLU A 86 5.98 29.87 5.36
C GLU A 86 5.54 28.56 4.68
N TYR A 87 6.53 27.90 4.08
CA TYR A 87 6.40 26.50 3.68
C TYR A 87 6.20 25.66 4.94
N ASP A 88 4.97 25.21 5.16
CA ASP A 88 4.57 24.34 6.25
C ASP A 88 5.34 23.01 6.18
N HIS A 89 6.38 22.89 7.01
CA HIS A 89 7.22 21.69 7.13
C HIS A 89 6.45 20.46 7.65
N THR A 90 5.20 20.60 8.08
CA THR A 90 4.37 19.46 8.51
C THR A 90 3.88 18.60 7.33
N GLN A 91 3.87 19.09 6.09
CA GLN A 91 3.45 18.29 4.92
C GLN A 91 4.46 17.21 4.49
N ARG A 92 5.75 17.33 4.85
CA ARG A 92 6.69 16.21 4.69
C ARG A 92 6.36 15.10 5.68
N TYR A 93 5.98 15.45 6.90
CA TYR A 93 5.68 14.47 7.95
C TYR A 93 4.44 13.62 7.66
N TRP A 94 3.45 14.10 6.91
CA TRP A 94 2.33 13.26 6.48
C TRP A 94 2.66 12.29 5.33
N ASN A 95 3.75 12.52 4.59
CA ASN A 95 4.31 11.51 3.68
C ASN A 95 5.36 10.61 4.39
N SER A 96 5.86 11.03 5.56
CA SER A 96 6.83 10.28 6.39
C SER A 96 6.20 9.51 7.56
N ALA A 97 4.93 9.75 7.89
CA ALA A 97 4.11 8.88 8.72
C ALA A 97 3.80 7.63 7.88
N ALA A 98 4.82 6.78 7.79
CA ALA A 98 4.91 5.50 7.12
C ALA A 98 3.61 5.02 6.44
N PRO A 99 3.44 5.30 5.13
CA PRO A 99 2.58 4.46 4.30
C PRO A 99 2.92 2.98 4.50
N HIS A 100 4.20 2.69 4.80
CA HIS A 100 4.75 1.36 5.10
C HIS A 100 4.01 0.61 6.23
N LEU A 101 3.45 1.31 7.23
CA LEU A 101 2.68 0.67 8.30
C LEU A 101 1.26 0.31 7.85
N ILE A 102 0.65 1.08 6.95
CA ILE A 102 -0.65 0.73 6.36
C ILE A 102 -0.47 -0.45 5.38
N PHE A 103 0.65 -0.51 4.67
CA PHE A 103 0.97 -1.58 3.70
C PHE A 103 1.08 -2.97 4.34
N ASN A 104 1.59 -3.09 5.56
CA ASN A 104 1.64 -4.38 6.27
C ASN A 104 0.29 -4.82 6.86
N HIS A 105 -0.70 -3.92 6.96
CA HIS A 105 -2.00 -4.20 7.59
C HIS A 105 -3.15 -4.42 6.61
N LEU A 106 -3.07 -3.88 5.38
CA LEU A 106 -4.14 -4.01 4.38
C LEU A 106 -3.97 -5.19 3.42
N TYR A 107 -2.78 -5.75 3.33
CA TYR A 107 -2.51 -6.93 2.52
C TYR A 107 -2.26 -8.09 3.47
N PRO A 108 -2.84 -9.29 3.24
CA PRO A 108 -2.58 -10.43 4.10
C PRO A 108 -1.06 -10.60 4.20
N GLN A 109 -0.55 -10.55 5.43
CA GLN A 109 0.75 -11.16 5.69
C GLN A 109 0.57 -12.61 5.30
N VAL A 110 1.17 -13.00 4.17
CA VAL A 110 1.25 -14.40 3.80
C VAL A 110 1.97 -15.05 4.98
N ASP A 111 1.24 -15.83 5.77
CA ASP A 111 1.72 -16.39 7.03
C ASP A 111 3.05 -17.12 6.78
N GLY A 112 4.11 -16.51 7.29
CA GLY A 112 5.43 -17.11 7.31
C GLY A 112 6.46 -16.37 6.47
N ALA A 113 7.38 -15.74 7.19
CA ALA A 113 8.81 -15.90 6.92
C ALA A 113 9.26 -17.38 7.03
N ARG A 114 8.45 -18.35 6.57
CA ARG A 114 8.94 -19.66 6.16
C ARG A 114 9.60 -19.40 4.82
N ALA A 115 10.88 -19.78 4.69
CA ALA A 115 11.59 -19.77 3.44
C ALA A 115 10.72 -20.46 2.35
N TYR A 116 10.06 -19.64 1.53
CA TYR A 116 9.24 -20.12 0.43
C TYR A 116 10.20 -20.72 -0.60
N SER A 117 10.17 -22.04 -0.76
CA SER A 117 10.94 -22.78 -1.78
C SER A 117 10.33 -22.62 -3.18
N GLY A 118 9.75 -21.46 -3.48
CA GLY A 118 9.35 -21.08 -4.83
C GLY A 118 10.56 -20.49 -5.55
N THR A 119 10.66 -20.73 -6.86
CA THR A 119 11.55 -19.93 -7.70
C THR A 119 11.21 -18.45 -7.50
N LEU A 120 12.21 -17.55 -7.55
CA LEU A 120 12.02 -16.10 -7.37
C LEU A 120 10.88 -15.53 -8.25
N THR A 121 10.65 -16.16 -9.41
CA THR A 121 9.52 -15.90 -10.30
C THR A 121 8.17 -16.08 -9.61
N LYS A 122 7.91 -17.21 -8.92
CA LYS A 122 6.61 -17.47 -8.29
C LYS A 122 6.23 -16.39 -7.26
N ILE A 123 7.20 -15.94 -6.47
CA ILE A 123 6.98 -14.86 -5.48
C ILE A 123 6.67 -13.53 -6.16
N ASN A 124 7.35 -13.23 -7.27
CA ASN A 124 7.07 -12.05 -8.06
C ASN A 124 5.65 -12.10 -8.66
N GLN A 125 5.26 -13.26 -9.22
CA GLN A 125 3.92 -13.49 -9.77
C GLN A 125 2.81 -13.25 -8.74
N GLU A 126 2.94 -13.80 -7.54
CA GLU A 126 1.95 -13.66 -6.46
C GLU A 126 1.79 -12.19 -6.00
N ARG A 127 2.88 -11.41 -6.04
CA ARG A 127 2.89 -9.99 -5.63
C ARG A 127 2.44 -9.04 -6.72
N LEU A 128 2.54 -9.45 -7.99
CA LEU A 128 2.33 -8.59 -9.14
C LEU A 128 0.95 -7.91 -9.16
N PRO A 129 -0.19 -8.60 -8.93
CA PRO A 129 -1.52 -7.96 -8.93
C PRO A 129 -1.63 -6.81 -7.93
N TRP A 130 -1.07 -7.01 -6.73
CA TRP A 130 -1.09 -6.03 -5.65
C TRP A 130 -0.23 -4.80 -5.96
N VAL A 131 0.93 -5.01 -6.59
CA VAL A 131 1.77 -3.92 -7.08
C VAL A 131 1.05 -3.10 -8.13
N LEU A 132 0.31 -3.73 -9.04
CA LEU A 132 -0.48 -3.03 -10.05
C LEU A 132 -1.60 -2.18 -9.42
N GLU A 133 -2.33 -2.72 -8.44
CA GLU A 133 -3.33 -1.96 -7.68
C GLU A 133 -2.68 -0.75 -6.98
N ASN A 134 -1.51 -0.93 -6.36
CA ASN A 134 -0.79 0.14 -5.67
C ASN A 134 -0.31 1.26 -6.62
N ILE A 135 0.25 0.89 -7.76
CA ILE A 135 0.65 1.86 -8.80
C ILE A 135 -0.57 2.68 -9.24
N ALA A 136 -1.71 2.02 -9.48
CA ALA A 136 -2.95 2.68 -9.85
C ALA A 136 -3.49 3.58 -8.73
N PHE A 137 -3.44 3.13 -7.48
CA PHE A 137 -3.87 3.88 -6.30
C PHE A 137 -3.05 5.15 -6.11
N LYS A 138 -1.72 5.04 -6.10
CA LYS A 138 -0.81 6.20 -6.00
C LYS A 138 -1.07 7.19 -7.13
N ARG A 139 -1.30 6.71 -8.35
CA ARG A 139 -1.65 7.58 -9.49
C ARG A 139 -3.00 8.30 -9.29
N GLN A 140 -4.01 7.60 -8.81
CA GLN A 140 -5.32 8.19 -8.52
C GLN A 140 -5.21 9.28 -7.45
N GLN A 141 -4.37 9.10 -6.42
CA GLN A 141 -4.13 10.12 -5.40
C GLN A 141 -3.38 11.37 -5.91
N ILE A 142 -2.59 11.23 -6.99
CA ILE A 142 -1.88 12.35 -7.62
C ILE A 142 -2.83 13.13 -8.53
N LYS A 143 -3.77 12.45 -9.20
CA LYS A 143 -4.85 13.07 -10.00
C LYS A 143 -5.78 13.89 -9.09
N GLY A 144 -5.44 15.16 -8.88
CA GLY A 144 -6.22 16.09 -8.05
C GLY A 144 -5.37 16.95 -7.12
N LYS A 145 -4.06 16.66 -7.01
CA LYS A 145 -3.12 17.50 -6.26
C LYS A 145 -2.29 18.34 -7.25
N THR A 146 -2.04 19.61 -6.92
CA THR A 146 -1.11 20.50 -7.63
C THR A 146 0.35 20.10 -7.37
N ARG A 147 0.68 18.82 -7.61
CA ARG A 147 2.05 18.30 -7.48
C ARG A 147 2.74 18.36 -8.83
N VAL A 148 4.05 18.64 -8.80
CA VAL A 148 4.92 18.52 -9.98
C VAL A 148 4.79 17.10 -10.52
N VAL A 149 4.40 16.97 -11.79
CA VAL A 149 4.32 15.68 -12.46
C VAL A 149 5.74 15.18 -12.68
N GLU A 150 6.13 14.13 -11.96
CA GLU A 150 7.37 13.43 -12.25
C GLU A 150 7.23 12.63 -13.54
N PHE A 151 8.28 12.63 -14.37
CA PHE A 151 8.33 11.88 -15.61
C PHE A 151 9.18 10.62 -15.48
N CYS A 152 8.74 9.57 -16.16
CA CYS A 152 9.46 8.33 -16.36
C CYS A 152 10.56 8.52 -17.43
N VAL A 153 11.52 7.59 -17.52
CA VAL A 153 12.62 7.65 -18.50
C VAL A 153 12.14 7.68 -19.96
N CYS A 154 10.93 7.18 -20.23
CA CYS A 154 10.30 7.24 -21.54
C CYS A 154 9.54 8.55 -21.82
N GLY A 155 9.64 9.55 -20.95
CA GLY A 155 8.96 10.84 -21.09
C GLY A 155 7.46 10.83 -20.76
N LYS A 156 6.89 9.68 -20.41
CA LYS A 156 5.51 9.59 -19.89
C LYS A 156 5.48 9.92 -18.38
N PRO A 157 4.34 10.34 -17.80
CA PRO A 157 4.21 10.50 -16.34
C PRO A 157 4.65 9.26 -15.56
N LYS A 158 5.22 9.41 -14.36
CA LYS A 158 5.53 8.28 -13.46
C LYS A 158 4.25 7.63 -12.92
N GLY A 159 4.37 6.38 -12.46
CA GLY A 159 3.25 5.61 -11.91
C GLY A 159 2.24 5.14 -12.97
N LEU A 160 2.65 5.06 -14.24
CA LEU A 160 1.87 4.36 -15.26
C LEU A 160 2.18 2.87 -15.22
N VAL A 161 1.12 2.06 -15.24
CA VAL A 161 1.22 0.60 -15.36
C VAL A 161 1.99 0.21 -16.64
N ASP A 162 1.75 0.89 -17.75
CA ASP A 162 2.50 0.63 -19.00
C ASP A 162 4.00 0.84 -18.82
N CYS A 163 4.43 1.86 -18.07
CA CYS A 163 5.84 2.10 -17.81
C CYS A 163 6.46 1.03 -16.90
N PHE A 164 5.69 0.48 -15.97
CA PHE A 164 6.10 -0.65 -15.16
C PHE A 164 6.24 -1.94 -16.00
N ARG A 165 5.27 -2.17 -16.88
CA ARG A 165 5.24 -3.27 -17.84
C ARG A 165 6.45 -3.24 -18.78
N ASP A 166 6.78 -2.07 -19.30
CA ASP A 166 7.94 -1.83 -20.18
C ASP A 166 9.28 -1.82 -19.40
N ARG A 167 9.27 -2.19 -18.10
CA ARG A 167 10.43 -2.23 -17.20
C ARG A 167 11.20 -0.91 -17.10
N HIS A 168 10.53 0.23 -17.17
CA HIS A 168 11.17 1.52 -16.91
C HIS A 168 11.47 1.76 -15.43
N PHE A 169 10.77 1.06 -14.54
CA PHE A 169 10.99 1.06 -13.11
C PHE A 169 10.59 -0.28 -12.51
N GLU A 170 11.06 -0.54 -11.30
CA GLU A 170 10.67 -1.67 -10.47
C GLU A 170 9.96 -1.16 -9.22
N PHE A 171 9.21 -2.04 -8.57
CA PHE A 171 8.47 -1.69 -7.37
C PHE A 171 8.99 -2.50 -6.19
N CYS A 172 9.34 -1.84 -5.09
CA CYS A 172 9.77 -2.50 -3.88
C CYS A 172 8.53 -2.89 -3.08
N TRP A 173 8.26 -4.19 -2.97
CA TRP A 173 7.17 -4.71 -2.15
C TRP A 173 7.34 -4.33 -0.67
N THR A 174 8.54 -4.54 -0.12
CA THR A 174 8.84 -4.29 1.30
C THR A 174 8.57 -2.85 1.72
N HIS A 175 8.97 -1.88 0.89
CA HIS A 175 8.92 -0.46 1.24
C HIS A 175 7.76 0.28 0.58
N GLY A 176 7.09 -0.35 -0.40
CA GLY A 176 6.02 0.24 -1.18
C GLY A 176 6.50 1.32 -2.16
N GLU A 177 7.76 1.31 -2.60
CA GLU A 177 8.36 2.40 -3.39
C GLU A 177 8.82 2.00 -4.79
N GLN A 178 8.64 2.91 -5.75
CA GLN A 178 9.16 2.74 -7.10
C GLN A 178 10.65 3.12 -7.14
N PHE A 179 11.46 2.37 -7.87
CA PHE A 179 12.87 2.66 -8.05
C PHE A 179 13.34 2.28 -9.47
N GLN A 180 14.49 2.79 -9.87
CA GLN A 180 14.99 2.58 -11.23
C GLN A 180 15.25 1.09 -11.50
N ALA A 181 14.76 0.60 -12.64
CA ALA A 181 14.94 -0.79 -13.02
C ALA A 181 16.42 -1.17 -13.08
N GLY A 182 16.75 -2.35 -12.56
CA GLY A 182 18.14 -2.83 -12.44
C GLY A 182 18.96 -2.22 -11.29
N SER A 183 18.37 -1.37 -10.45
CA SER A 183 19.04 -0.90 -9.23
C SER A 183 19.01 -1.98 -8.14
N THR A 184 19.97 -1.93 -7.22
CA THR A 184 20.10 -2.92 -6.14
C THR A 184 19.05 -2.78 -5.02
N GLY A 185 18.30 -1.68 -5.01
CA GLY A 185 17.21 -1.46 -4.08
C GLY A 185 16.61 -0.06 -4.18
N CYS A 186 15.55 0.19 -3.44
CA CYS A 186 14.89 1.49 -3.39
C CYS A 186 15.63 2.47 -2.47
N THR A 187 15.26 3.75 -2.55
CA THR A 187 15.85 4.83 -1.74
C THR A 187 15.71 4.63 -0.23
N LEU A 188 14.74 3.83 0.21
CA LEU A 188 14.47 3.55 1.62
C LEU A 188 15.35 2.42 2.20
N GLN A 189 16.08 1.67 1.37
CA GLN A 189 16.93 0.56 1.84
C GLN A 189 18.01 1.01 2.83
N GLY A 190 18.58 2.21 2.64
CA GLY A 190 19.57 2.77 3.56
C GLY A 190 18.96 3.26 4.88
N ILE A 191 17.64 3.47 4.93
CA ILE A 191 16.92 3.93 6.11
C ILE A 191 16.42 2.72 6.92
N HIS A 192 15.98 1.67 6.24
CA HIS A 192 15.50 0.41 6.82
C HIS A 192 16.44 -0.74 6.47
N ALA A 193 17.67 -0.69 6.99
CA ALA A 193 18.69 -1.68 6.69
C ALA A 193 18.32 -3.10 7.16
N ASP A 194 17.41 -3.21 8.12
CA ASP A 194 16.85 -4.43 8.67
C ASP A 194 15.80 -5.09 7.76
N LEU A 195 15.23 -4.35 6.81
CA LEU A 195 14.21 -4.83 5.88
C LEU A 195 14.75 -4.82 4.44
N PRO A 196 15.22 -5.96 3.91
CA PRO A 196 15.78 -5.99 2.57
C PRO A 196 14.70 -5.63 1.53
N CYS A 197 15.12 -4.90 0.50
CA CYS A 197 14.25 -4.60 -0.64
C CYS A 197 13.81 -5.90 -1.32
N ALA A 198 12.51 -6.08 -1.46
CA ALA A 198 11.94 -7.13 -2.29
C ALA A 198 11.45 -6.52 -3.61
N PRO A 199 12.26 -6.56 -4.68
CA PRO A 199 11.87 -6.00 -5.96
C PRO A 199 10.76 -6.84 -6.60
N VAL A 200 9.79 -6.17 -7.19
CA VAL A 200 8.74 -6.74 -8.03
C VAL A 200 8.81 -6.05 -9.38
N HIS A 201 8.76 -6.85 -10.43
CA HIS A 201 8.84 -6.39 -11.81
C HIS A 201 7.78 -7.09 -12.66
N TRP A 202 7.51 -6.53 -13.83
CA TRP A 202 6.61 -7.17 -14.77
C TRP A 202 7.21 -8.49 -15.29
N GLU A 203 6.44 -9.57 -15.16
CA GLU A 203 6.75 -10.88 -15.72
C GLU A 203 5.65 -11.27 -16.71
N THR A 204 6.07 -11.83 -17.84
CA THR A 204 5.12 -12.32 -18.85
C THR A 204 4.59 -13.67 -18.40
N MET A 205 3.26 -13.81 -18.36
CA MET A 205 2.55 -15.04 -18.03
C MET A 205 1.55 -15.33 -19.15
N THR A 206 1.12 -16.58 -19.29
CA THR A 206 -0.01 -16.88 -20.16
C THR A 206 -1.29 -16.27 -19.59
N ASP A 207 -2.26 -15.94 -20.45
CA ASP A 207 -3.54 -15.36 -20.00
C ASP A 207 -4.26 -16.25 -18.96
N SER A 208 -4.13 -17.58 -19.08
CA SER A 208 -4.69 -18.55 -18.13
C SER A 208 -4.02 -18.44 -16.76
N GLU A 209 -2.69 -18.49 -16.70
CA GLU A 209 -1.93 -18.38 -15.45
C GLU A 209 -2.17 -17.03 -14.78
N TRP A 210 -2.20 -15.94 -15.57
CA TRP A 210 -2.46 -14.61 -15.06
C TRP A 210 -3.87 -14.49 -14.47
N GLY A 211 -4.87 -15.05 -15.15
CA GLY A 211 -6.24 -15.12 -14.63
C GLY A 211 -6.34 -15.83 -13.29
N GLU A 212 -5.64 -16.96 -13.12
CA GLU A 212 -5.59 -17.71 -11.86
C GLU A 212 -4.94 -16.91 -10.73
N VAL A 213 -3.81 -16.26 -11.02
CA VAL A 213 -3.09 -15.42 -10.05
C VAL A 213 -3.96 -14.24 -9.59
N VAL A 214 -4.61 -13.55 -10.54
CA VAL A 214 -5.52 -12.44 -10.23
C VAL A 214 -6.74 -12.92 -9.44
N PHE A 215 -7.31 -14.08 -9.79
CA PHE A 215 -8.42 -14.67 -9.07
C PHE A 215 -8.04 -14.98 -7.62
N ALA A 216 -6.91 -15.65 -7.41
CA ALA A 216 -6.40 -15.95 -6.06
C ALA A 216 -6.17 -14.66 -5.25
N ALA A 217 -5.61 -13.61 -5.86
CA ALA A 217 -5.42 -12.33 -5.19
C ALA A 217 -6.74 -11.67 -4.81
N ARG A 218 -7.79 -11.74 -5.65
CA ARG A 218 -9.14 -11.24 -5.33
C ARG A 218 -9.78 -11.94 -4.15
N CYS A 219 -9.68 -13.26 -4.08
CA CYS A 219 -10.15 -14.04 -2.92
C CYS A 219 -9.49 -13.59 -1.61
N ASN A 220 -8.30 -12.97 -1.70
CA ASN A 220 -7.51 -12.49 -0.56
C ASN A 220 -7.61 -10.97 -0.34
N GLY A 221 -8.50 -10.26 -1.06
CA GLY A 221 -8.76 -8.83 -0.83
C GLY A 221 -8.20 -7.86 -1.87
N LEU A 222 -7.74 -8.33 -3.03
CA LEU A 222 -7.36 -7.44 -4.15
C LEU A 222 -8.57 -6.59 -4.58
N GLY A 223 -8.37 -5.27 -4.67
CA GLY A 223 -9.39 -4.30 -5.07
C GLY A 223 -10.07 -3.55 -3.93
N LEU A 224 -9.72 -3.84 -2.67
CA LEU A 224 -10.21 -3.08 -1.51
C LEU A 224 -9.74 -1.62 -1.49
N SER A 225 -8.74 -1.24 -2.30
CA SER A 225 -8.26 0.14 -2.39
C SER A 225 -9.21 1.07 -3.17
N GLY A 226 -10.27 0.55 -3.78
CA GLY A 226 -11.32 1.35 -4.44
C GLY A 226 -10.88 1.94 -5.79
N ILE A 227 -10.03 1.24 -6.53
CA ILE A 227 -9.62 1.66 -7.88
C ILE A 227 -10.77 1.44 -8.87
N SER A 228 -11.26 2.54 -9.44
CA SER A 228 -12.40 2.54 -10.37
C SER A 228 -12.18 1.65 -11.60
N ASP A 229 -10.98 1.66 -12.18
CA ASP A 229 -10.64 0.91 -13.40
C ASP A 229 -9.67 -0.26 -13.12
N LEU A 230 -9.85 -0.98 -12.00
CA LEU A 230 -8.90 -2.03 -11.58
C LEU A 230 -8.76 -3.15 -12.62
N ASP A 231 -9.84 -3.57 -13.27
CA ASP A 231 -9.79 -4.61 -14.31
C ASP A 231 -8.88 -4.21 -15.48
N ARG A 232 -8.90 -2.93 -15.87
CA ARG A 232 -8.03 -2.43 -16.95
C ARG A 232 -6.55 -2.40 -16.53
N VAL A 233 -6.30 -2.19 -15.24
CA VAL A 233 -4.95 -2.21 -14.66
C VAL A 233 -4.42 -3.64 -14.57
N LEU A 234 -5.26 -4.59 -14.18
CA LEU A 234 -4.89 -5.99 -14.04
C LEU A 234 -4.82 -6.72 -15.38
N PHE A 235 -5.66 -6.39 -16.36
CA PHE A 235 -5.67 -6.99 -17.70
C PHE A 235 -5.37 -5.95 -18.79
N PRO A 236 -4.14 -5.40 -18.83
CA PRO A 236 -3.77 -4.41 -19.82
C PRO A 236 -3.72 -5.06 -21.20
N LYS A 237 -4.51 -4.55 -22.16
CA LYS A 237 -4.49 -5.06 -23.53
C LYS A 237 -3.07 -4.98 -24.13
N PRO A 238 -2.65 -5.98 -24.93
CA PRO A 238 -1.46 -5.82 -25.75
C PRO A 238 -1.68 -4.62 -26.69
N SER A 239 -0.72 -3.72 -26.68
CA SER A 239 -0.66 -2.53 -27.54
C SER A 239 -0.16 -2.89 -28.93
#